data_AF-A0A6C0CV32-F1
#
_entry.id   AF-A0A6C0CV32-F1
#
_cell.length_a   1.000
_cell.length_b   1.000
_cell.length_c   1.000
_cell.angle_alpha   90.00
_cell.angle_beta   90.00
_cell.angle_gamma   90.00
#
_symmetry.space_group_name_H-M   'P 1'
#
loop_
_entity.id
_entity.type
_entity.pdbx_description
1 polymer ?
#
loop_
_entity_poly.entity_id
_entity_poly.type
_entity_poly.pdbx_seq_one_letter_code
_entity_poly.pdbx_strand_id
1 'polypeptide(L)'
;MENQSSKIVRKSIVENVKDFTADQDNIQKINVTISVALELYRVLVSSLLILFVPQDCGGGNLCTMTENMNSDSNLYTTGLFFNFATLFLFIAMYYFEVKRENKLITYLDVNKTIATDNESVGKELEHLPVEKRNNILLFDKYYQKMAYGAMGIFVINSVISGVVVYNYSLGNQTTTTIITNILFMVSKLGDVYVTVNTEQNIFYSAYLKGKIQYNGVDPDKFNNLKNQVQMVDIHIESPTPLDPVTEVTNENLK
;
A
#
# COMPACT_ATOMS: atom_id res chain seq x y z
N MET A 1 8.74 60.51 0.12
CA MET A 1 7.53 59.78 0.55
C MET A 1 7.33 58.49 -0.28
N GLU A 2 8.40 57.80 -0.69
CA GLU A 2 8.34 56.69 -1.68
C GLU A 2 8.32 55.27 -1.07
N ASN A 3 8.39 55.14 0.25
CA ASN A 3 8.62 53.85 0.93
C ASN A 3 7.34 53.18 1.48
N GLN A 4 6.19 53.84 1.40
CA GLN A 4 4.94 53.35 1.99
C GLN A 4 4.03 52.68 0.94
N SER A 5 3.89 53.29 -0.25
CA SER A 5 3.09 52.74 -1.36
C SER A 5 3.66 51.40 -1.89
N SER A 6 4.99 51.31 -2.05
CA SER A 6 5.67 50.09 -2.50
C SER A 6 5.57 48.91 -1.51
N LYS A 7 5.53 49.21 -0.20
CA LYS A 7 5.29 48.20 0.85
C LYS A 7 3.83 47.73 0.87
N ILE A 8 2.87 48.63 0.67
CA ILE A 8 1.43 48.28 0.62
C ILE A 8 1.16 47.40 -0.60
N VAL A 9 1.69 47.75 -1.78
CA VAL A 9 1.55 46.96 -3.01
C VAL A 9 2.21 45.59 -2.88
N ARG A 10 3.42 45.49 -2.30
CA ARG A 10 4.05 44.19 -2.03
C ARG A 10 3.24 43.33 -1.06
N LYS A 11 2.68 43.90 0.00
CA LYS A 11 1.89 43.16 0.97
C LYS A 11 0.60 42.60 0.35
N SER A 12 -0.10 43.42 -0.45
CA SER A 12 -1.28 43.01 -1.23
C SER A 12 -0.98 41.89 -2.23
N ILE A 13 0.14 41.97 -2.95
CA ILE A 13 0.54 40.92 -3.90
C ILE A 13 0.88 39.62 -3.15
N VAL A 14 1.58 39.69 -2.02
CA VAL A 14 1.95 38.51 -1.23
C VAL A 14 0.73 37.87 -0.56
N GLU A 15 -0.24 38.65 -0.09
CA GLU A 15 -1.52 38.13 0.44
C GLU A 15 -2.35 37.45 -0.67
N ASN A 16 -2.48 38.07 -1.85
CA ASN A 16 -3.19 37.48 -2.99
C ASN A 16 -2.51 36.19 -3.50
N VAL A 17 -1.18 36.13 -3.51
CA VAL A 17 -0.44 34.92 -3.90
C VAL A 17 -0.62 33.82 -2.86
N LYS A 18 -0.58 34.15 -1.55
CA LYS A 18 -0.84 33.18 -0.48
C LYS A 18 -2.26 32.60 -0.56
N ASP A 19 -3.27 33.44 -0.75
CA ASP A 19 -4.66 32.99 -0.89
C ASP A 19 -4.84 32.10 -2.13
N PHE A 20 -4.25 32.48 -3.27
CA PHE A 20 -4.30 31.65 -4.48
C PHE A 20 -3.60 30.30 -4.29
N THR A 21 -2.42 30.26 -3.65
CA THR A 21 -1.72 28.99 -3.38
C THR A 21 -2.45 28.12 -2.35
N ALA A 22 -3.06 28.71 -1.32
CA ALA A 22 -3.83 27.97 -0.31
C ALA A 22 -5.11 27.36 -0.91
N ASP A 23 -5.78 28.07 -1.82
CA ASP A 23 -6.95 27.56 -2.54
C ASP A 23 -6.57 26.39 -3.46
N GLN A 24 -5.45 26.51 -4.19
CA GLN A 24 -4.91 25.40 -5.01
C GLN A 24 -4.56 24.17 -4.18
N ASP A 25 -3.90 24.32 -3.03
CA ASP A 25 -3.52 23.19 -2.15
C ASP A 25 -4.75 22.51 -1.53
N ASN A 26 -5.78 23.27 -1.17
CA ASN A 26 -7.02 22.73 -0.62
C ASN A 26 -7.85 21.99 -1.69
N ILE A 27 -7.96 22.56 -2.89
CA ILE A 27 -8.61 21.92 -4.04
C ILE A 27 -7.87 20.63 -4.42
N GLN A 28 -6.53 20.65 -4.43
CA GLN A 28 -5.72 19.45 -4.69
C GLN A 28 -5.95 18.35 -3.64
N LYS A 29 -5.96 18.69 -2.35
CA LYS A 29 -6.23 17.72 -1.27
C LYS A 29 -7.62 17.12 -1.37
N ILE A 30 -8.64 17.93 -1.69
CA ILE A 30 -10.02 17.46 -1.89
C ILE A 30 -10.09 16.52 -3.09
N ASN A 31 -9.49 16.89 -4.23
CA ASN A 31 -9.49 16.06 -5.43
C ASN A 31 -8.78 14.71 -5.21
N VAL A 32 -7.65 14.71 -4.51
CA VAL A 32 -6.94 13.47 -4.15
C VAL A 32 -7.80 12.60 -3.23
N THR A 33 -8.42 13.19 -2.21
CA THR A 33 -9.29 12.47 -1.27
C THR A 33 -10.49 11.84 -1.98
N ILE A 34 -11.15 12.59 -2.85
CA ILE A 34 -12.26 12.09 -3.66
C ILE A 34 -11.79 10.97 -4.60
N SER A 35 -10.63 11.12 -5.24
CA SER A 35 -10.06 10.08 -6.11
C SER A 35 -9.84 8.77 -5.36
N VAL A 36 -9.24 8.82 -4.17
CA VAL A 36 -9.00 7.64 -3.33
C VAL A 36 -10.32 7.02 -2.86
N ALA A 37 -11.30 7.82 -2.44
CA ALA A 37 -12.62 7.34 -2.05
C ALA A 37 -13.35 6.64 -3.22
N LEU A 38 -13.26 7.20 -4.42
CA LEU A 38 -13.84 6.60 -5.63
C LEU A 38 -13.14 5.29 -6.02
N GLU A 39 -11.82 5.20 -5.85
CA GLU A 39 -11.07 3.96 -6.07
C GLU A 39 -11.52 2.87 -5.08
N LEU A 40 -11.68 3.18 -3.80
CA LEU A 40 -12.19 2.24 -2.80
C LEU A 40 -13.63 1.80 -3.07
N TYR A 41 -14.50 2.75 -3.45
CA TYR A 41 -15.87 2.45 -3.86
C TYR A 41 -15.91 1.49 -5.05
N ARG A 42 -15.06 1.71 -6.06
CA ARG A 42 -14.95 0.82 -7.22
C ARG A 42 -14.54 -0.60 -6.84
N VAL A 43 -13.60 -0.75 -5.89
CA VAL A 43 -13.21 -2.07 -5.35
C VAL A 43 -14.37 -2.80 -4.70
N LEU A 44 -15.15 -2.08 -3.89
CA LEU A 44 -16.32 -2.64 -3.23
C LEU A 44 -17.37 -3.09 -4.25
N VAL A 45 -17.75 -2.23 -5.20
CA VAL A 45 -18.78 -2.54 -6.19
C VAL A 45 -18.35 -3.65 -7.17
N SER A 46 -17.06 -3.72 -7.52
CA SER A 46 -16.57 -4.73 -8.47
C SER A 46 -16.27 -6.08 -7.81
N SER A 47 -16.10 -6.13 -6.48
CA SER A 47 -15.99 -7.41 -5.76
C SER A 47 -17.36 -8.03 -5.50
N LEU A 48 -18.35 -7.21 -5.17
CA LEU A 48 -19.73 -7.60 -4.89
C LEU A 48 -20.66 -7.45 -6.11
N LEU A 49 -20.23 -7.97 -7.28
CA LEU A 49 -20.96 -7.83 -8.55
C LEU A 49 -22.42 -8.28 -8.48
N ILE A 50 -22.73 -9.42 -7.87
CA ILE A 50 -24.09 -9.95 -7.78
C ILE A 50 -24.98 -9.01 -6.96
N LEU A 51 -24.43 -8.40 -5.90
CA LEU A 51 -25.17 -7.53 -5.01
C LEU A 51 -25.44 -6.15 -5.64
N PHE A 52 -24.45 -5.55 -6.30
CA PHE A 52 -24.54 -4.18 -6.83
C PHE A 52 -25.02 -4.06 -8.27
N VAL A 53 -24.98 -5.14 -9.06
CA VAL A 53 -25.53 -5.13 -10.41
C VAL A 53 -27.04 -5.32 -10.32
N PRO A 54 -27.86 -4.50 -11.02
CA PRO A 54 -29.31 -4.65 -10.99
C PRO A 54 -29.74 -5.97 -11.65
N GLN A 55 -30.60 -6.72 -10.95
CA GLN A 55 -31.13 -8.01 -11.39
C GLN A 55 -32.66 -8.02 -11.39
N ASP A 56 -33.26 -8.93 -12.16
CA ASP A 56 -34.70 -9.18 -12.22
C ASP A 56 -35.12 -10.21 -11.18
N CYS A 57 -36.01 -9.81 -10.26
CA CYS A 57 -36.62 -10.72 -9.26
C CYS A 57 -38.02 -11.20 -9.70
N GLY A 58 -38.38 -11.01 -10.97
CA GLY A 58 -39.63 -11.42 -11.56
C GLY A 58 -40.65 -10.27 -11.62
N GLY A 59 -41.46 -10.28 -12.67
CA GLY A 59 -42.51 -9.28 -12.87
C GLY A 59 -42.02 -7.90 -13.30
N GLY A 60 -40.76 -7.78 -13.76
CA GLY A 60 -40.17 -6.52 -14.23
C GLY A 60 -39.71 -5.58 -13.11
N ASN A 61 -39.67 -6.08 -11.86
CA ASN A 61 -39.21 -5.32 -10.71
C ASN A 61 -37.73 -5.61 -10.42
N LEU A 62 -36.99 -4.56 -10.09
CA LEU A 62 -35.60 -4.67 -9.65
C LEU A 62 -35.53 -5.31 -8.27
N CYS A 63 -34.64 -6.29 -8.10
CA CYS A 63 -34.34 -6.87 -6.80
C CYS A 63 -33.85 -5.80 -5.81
N THR A 64 -34.33 -5.88 -4.56
CA THR A 64 -33.71 -5.17 -3.43
C THR A 64 -32.40 -5.86 -3.03
N MET A 65 -31.53 -5.13 -2.33
CA MET A 65 -30.25 -5.68 -1.82
C MET A 65 -30.46 -6.91 -0.93
N THR A 66 -31.54 -6.95 -0.15
CA THR A 66 -31.87 -8.09 0.72
C THR A 66 -32.31 -9.30 -0.07
N GLU A 67 -33.08 -9.11 -1.15
CA GLU A 67 -33.48 -10.18 -2.06
C GLU A 67 -32.28 -10.73 -2.83
N ASN A 68 -31.35 -9.87 -3.21
CA ASN A 68 -30.06 -10.29 -3.78
C ASN A 68 -29.17 -11.02 -2.77
N MET A 69 -29.47 -11.04 -1.48
CA MET A 69 -28.66 -11.74 -0.47
C MET A 69 -29.23 -13.12 -0.12
N ASN A 70 -30.54 -13.30 -0.25
CA ASN A 70 -31.25 -14.53 0.11
C ASN A 70 -31.95 -15.10 -1.13
N SER A 71 -31.23 -15.94 -1.87
CA SER A 71 -31.77 -16.65 -3.04
C SER A 71 -31.72 -18.17 -2.85
N ASP A 72 -32.72 -18.86 -3.41
CA ASP A 72 -32.88 -20.31 -3.23
C ASP A 72 -31.97 -21.17 -4.13
N SER A 73 -31.20 -20.56 -5.04
CA SER A 73 -30.39 -21.30 -6.01
C SER A 73 -28.93 -21.47 -5.57
N ASN A 74 -28.45 -22.72 -5.56
CA ASN A 74 -27.08 -23.06 -5.15
C ASN A 74 -26.00 -22.28 -5.91
N LEU A 75 -26.21 -22.01 -7.20
CA LEU A 75 -25.27 -21.25 -8.04
C LEU A 75 -25.19 -19.78 -7.62
N TYR A 76 -26.32 -19.19 -7.23
CA TYR A 76 -26.37 -17.81 -6.73
C TYR A 76 -25.70 -17.70 -5.36
N THR A 77 -26.02 -18.59 -4.41
CA THR A 77 -25.37 -18.63 -3.09
C THR A 77 -23.85 -18.82 -3.22
N THR A 78 -23.42 -19.70 -4.13
CA THR A 78 -22.00 -19.89 -4.44
C THR A 78 -21.37 -18.61 -5.00
N GLY A 79 -22.06 -17.92 -5.91
CA GLY A 79 -21.61 -16.63 -6.45
C GLY A 79 -21.43 -15.57 -5.36
N LEU A 80 -22.40 -15.44 -4.44
CA LEU A 80 -22.31 -14.53 -3.31
C LEU A 80 -21.11 -14.84 -2.41
N PHE A 81 -20.83 -16.12 -2.16
CA PHE A 81 -19.64 -16.53 -1.42
C PHE A 81 -18.36 -16.03 -2.10
N PHE A 82 -18.22 -16.22 -3.42
CA PHE A 82 -17.05 -15.72 -4.16
C PHE A 82 -16.96 -14.20 -4.20
N ASN A 83 -18.09 -13.49 -4.20
CA ASN A 83 -18.15 -12.03 -4.10
C ASN A 83 -17.53 -11.55 -2.79
N PHE A 84 -17.99 -12.08 -1.65
CA PHE A 84 -17.46 -11.73 -0.34
C PHE A 84 -16.01 -12.21 -0.14
N ALA A 85 -15.65 -13.39 -0.64
CA ALA A 85 -14.28 -13.89 -0.59
C ALA A 85 -13.32 -12.99 -1.38
N THR A 86 -13.77 -12.48 -2.53
CA THR A 86 -13.02 -11.53 -3.36
C THR A 86 -12.85 -10.20 -2.66
N LEU A 87 -13.91 -9.66 -2.03
CA LEU A 87 -13.83 -8.44 -1.23
C LEU A 87 -12.82 -8.61 -0.08
N PHE A 88 -12.88 -9.72 0.65
CA PHE A 88 -11.94 -10.03 1.73
C PHE A 88 -10.49 -10.07 1.22
N LEU A 89 -10.26 -10.73 0.08
CA LEU A 89 -8.90 -10.84 -0.48
C LEU A 89 -8.37 -9.49 -0.97
N PHE A 90 -9.22 -8.62 -1.51
CA PHE A 90 -8.85 -7.25 -1.83
C PHE A 90 -8.50 -6.45 -0.58
N ILE A 91 -9.30 -6.51 0.48
CA ILE A 91 -8.99 -5.83 1.76
C ILE A 91 -7.63 -6.30 2.29
N ALA A 92 -7.37 -7.61 2.25
CA ALA A 92 -6.09 -8.17 2.67
C ALA A 92 -4.93 -7.69 1.79
N MET A 93 -5.10 -7.66 0.46
CA MET A 93 -4.11 -7.12 -0.48
C MET A 93 -3.79 -5.65 -0.18
N TYR A 94 -4.81 -4.79 0.00
CA TYR A 94 -4.64 -3.38 0.35
C TYR A 94 -3.95 -3.18 1.70
N TYR A 95 -4.24 -4.04 2.68
CA TYR A 95 -3.53 -4.01 3.97
C TYR A 95 -2.02 -4.25 3.79
N PHE A 96 -1.64 -5.25 2.99
CA PHE A 96 -0.22 -5.51 2.69
C PHE A 96 0.41 -4.39 1.84
N GLU A 97 -0.34 -3.82 0.89
CA GLU A 97 0.09 -2.66 0.09
C GLU A 97 0.50 -1.49 1.01
N VAL A 98 -0.39 -1.08 1.92
CA VAL A 98 -0.15 0.03 2.86
C VAL A 98 0.99 -0.30 3.82
N LYS A 99 1.08 -1.53 4.34
CA LYS A 99 2.17 -1.93 5.25
C LYS A 99 3.53 -1.96 4.55
N ARG A 100 3.58 -2.45 3.31
CA ARG A 100 4.78 -2.41 2.46
C ARG A 100 5.19 -0.97 2.23
N GLU A 101 4.29 -0.12 1.76
CA GLU A 101 4.61 1.26 1.43
C GLU A 101 5.14 2.03 2.63
N ASN A 102 4.48 1.94 3.78
CA ASN A 102 4.95 2.60 5.00
C ASN A 102 6.37 2.17 5.35
N LYS A 103 6.70 0.88 5.21
CA LYS A 103 8.07 0.40 5.43
C LYS A 103 9.04 0.98 4.40
N LEU A 104 8.69 0.98 3.12
CA LEU A 104 9.55 1.56 2.08
C LEU A 104 9.84 3.04 2.38
N ILE A 105 8.81 3.84 2.63
CA ILE A 105 8.95 5.26 2.98
C ILE A 105 9.81 5.46 4.23
N THR A 106 9.68 4.60 5.25
CA THR A 106 10.44 4.80 6.50
C THR A 106 11.89 4.36 6.40
N TYR A 107 12.32 3.61 5.38
CA TYR A 107 13.69 3.05 5.34
C TYR A 107 14.45 3.39 4.06
N LEU A 108 13.74 3.77 3.00
CA LEU A 108 14.30 4.08 1.69
C LEU A 108 13.83 5.47 1.25
N ASP A 109 14.73 6.16 0.58
CA ASP A 109 14.51 7.44 -0.08
C ASP A 109 14.62 7.28 -1.61
N VAL A 110 14.01 8.20 -2.34
CA VAL A 110 14.10 8.30 -3.80
C VAL A 110 15.27 9.21 -4.15
N ASN A 111 16.44 8.61 -4.35
CA ASN A 111 17.63 9.31 -4.78
C ASN A 111 17.80 9.24 -6.31
N LYS A 112 17.40 10.29 -7.03
CA LYS A 112 17.54 10.39 -8.51
C LYS A 112 18.98 10.27 -9.05
N THR A 113 19.99 10.25 -8.18
CA THR A 113 21.41 10.19 -8.56
C THR A 113 22.01 8.78 -8.53
N ILE A 114 21.28 7.79 -8.00
CA ILE A 114 21.74 6.39 -7.89
C ILE A 114 21.06 5.53 -8.96
N ALA A 115 21.81 4.57 -9.51
CA ALA A 115 21.31 3.64 -10.52
C ALA A 115 20.15 2.78 -9.97
N THR A 116 19.12 2.58 -10.79
CA THR A 116 17.86 1.92 -10.42
C THR A 116 17.84 0.42 -10.74
N ASP A 117 18.96 -0.14 -11.15
CA ASP A 117 19.08 -1.56 -11.47
C ASP A 117 19.05 -2.44 -10.20
N ASN A 118 18.63 -3.70 -10.37
CA ASN A 118 18.43 -4.65 -9.28
C ASN A 118 19.72 -4.94 -8.49
N GLU A 119 20.90 -4.88 -9.13
CA GLU A 119 22.19 -5.07 -8.44
C GLU A 119 22.60 -3.83 -7.63
N SER A 120 22.47 -2.62 -8.19
CA SER A 120 22.81 -1.38 -7.51
C SER A 120 21.91 -1.12 -6.30
N VAL A 121 20.59 -1.31 -6.43
CA VAL A 121 19.68 -1.21 -5.28
C VAL A 121 19.94 -2.32 -4.26
N GLY A 122 20.35 -3.51 -4.73
CA GLY A 122 20.78 -4.61 -3.87
C GLY A 122 21.98 -4.25 -2.99
N LYS A 123 22.97 -3.54 -3.55
CA LYS A 123 24.16 -3.04 -2.82
C LYS A 123 23.80 -1.92 -1.84
N GLU A 124 22.91 -1.01 -2.22
CA GLU A 124 22.45 0.04 -1.30
C GLU A 124 21.66 -0.53 -0.12
N LEU A 125 20.89 -1.60 -0.33
CA LEU A 125 20.22 -2.32 0.74
C LEU A 125 21.17 -3.02 1.72
N GLU A 126 22.43 -3.26 1.37
CA GLU A 126 23.43 -3.83 2.30
C GLU A 126 23.86 -2.84 3.38
N HIS A 127 23.68 -1.53 3.16
CA HIS A 127 23.89 -0.52 4.19
C HIS A 127 22.82 -0.55 5.29
N LEU A 128 21.70 -1.23 5.06
CA LEU A 128 20.69 -1.46 6.10
C LEU A 128 21.01 -2.70 6.94
N PRO A 129 20.65 -2.69 8.24
CA PRO A 129 20.74 -3.90 9.07
C PRO A 129 20.00 -5.08 8.44
N VAL A 130 20.61 -6.26 8.46
CA VAL A 130 20.11 -7.50 7.81
C VAL A 130 18.65 -7.79 8.20
N GLU A 131 18.29 -7.55 9.46
CA GLU A 131 16.93 -7.75 9.96
C GLU A 131 15.91 -6.84 9.26
N LYS A 132 16.26 -5.57 8.99
CA LYS A 132 15.36 -4.61 8.34
C LYS A 132 15.23 -4.91 6.85
N ARG A 133 16.33 -5.22 6.18
CA ARG A 133 16.35 -5.65 4.77
C ARG A 133 15.46 -6.87 4.55
N ASN A 134 15.63 -7.92 5.36
CA ASN A 134 14.82 -9.15 5.25
C ASN A 134 13.34 -8.87 5.48
N ASN A 135 13.02 -7.99 6.44
CA ASN A 135 11.64 -7.58 6.69
C ASN A 135 11.02 -6.80 5.53
N ILE A 136 11.77 -6.00 4.78
CA ILE A 136 11.27 -5.30 3.59
C ILE A 136 10.97 -6.31 2.48
N LEU A 137 11.94 -7.17 2.16
CA LEU A 137 11.81 -8.20 1.12
C LEU A 137 10.68 -9.20 1.40
N LEU A 138 10.49 -9.56 2.66
CA LEU A 138 9.44 -10.49 3.08
C LEU A 138 8.04 -9.89 2.93
N PHE A 139 7.86 -8.62 3.29
CA PHE A 139 6.58 -7.91 3.08
C PHE A 139 6.28 -7.64 1.61
N ASP A 140 7.33 -7.36 0.82
CA ASP A 140 7.19 -7.25 -0.63
C ASP A 140 6.70 -8.57 -1.24
N LYS A 141 7.34 -9.71 -0.89
CA LYS A 141 6.89 -11.05 -1.32
C LYS A 141 5.46 -11.38 -0.87
N TYR A 142 5.06 -10.99 0.34
CA TYR A 142 3.67 -11.19 0.77
C TYR A 142 2.70 -10.36 -0.06
N TYR A 143 3.02 -9.09 -0.32
CA TYR A 143 2.20 -8.25 -1.19
C TYR A 143 2.08 -8.83 -2.60
N GLN A 144 3.19 -9.29 -3.21
CA GLN A 144 3.17 -9.96 -4.51
C GLN A 144 2.22 -11.18 -4.53
N LYS A 145 2.35 -12.09 -3.54
CA LYS A 145 1.50 -13.28 -3.45
C LYS A 145 0.02 -12.93 -3.29
N MET A 146 -0.28 -11.94 -2.44
CA MET A 146 -1.65 -11.48 -2.20
C MET A 146 -2.24 -10.78 -3.43
N ALA A 147 -1.44 -10.01 -4.17
CA ALA A 147 -1.86 -9.37 -5.41
C ALA A 147 -2.19 -10.39 -6.50
N TYR A 148 -1.33 -11.38 -6.74
CA TYR A 148 -1.64 -12.46 -7.71
C TYR A 148 -2.85 -13.30 -7.27
N GLY A 149 -2.99 -13.56 -5.96
CA GLY A 149 -4.17 -14.21 -5.41
C GLY A 149 -5.45 -13.40 -5.66
N ALA A 150 -5.41 -12.08 -5.41
CA ALA A 150 -6.52 -11.15 -5.66
C ALA A 150 -6.92 -11.10 -7.14
N MET A 151 -5.94 -11.08 -8.06
CA MET A 151 -6.21 -11.17 -9.50
C MET A 151 -6.88 -12.49 -9.86
N GLY A 152 -6.36 -13.62 -9.36
CA GLY A 152 -6.92 -14.94 -9.63
C GLY A 152 -8.35 -15.10 -9.12
N ILE A 153 -8.63 -14.73 -7.87
CA ILE A 153 -9.98 -14.82 -7.31
C ILE A 153 -10.94 -13.87 -8.05
N PHE A 154 -10.48 -12.68 -8.45
CA PHE A 154 -11.32 -11.72 -9.15
C PHE A 154 -11.76 -12.24 -10.52
N VAL A 155 -10.91 -12.96 -11.25
CA VAL A 155 -11.28 -13.61 -12.52
C VAL A 155 -12.37 -14.66 -12.27
N ILE A 156 -12.19 -15.54 -11.28
CA ILE A 156 -13.19 -16.56 -10.92
C ILE A 156 -14.51 -15.89 -10.53
N ASN A 157 -14.44 -14.86 -9.69
CA ASN A 157 -15.60 -14.09 -9.24
C ASN A 157 -16.35 -13.43 -10.40
N SER A 158 -15.61 -12.85 -11.36
CA SER A 158 -16.19 -12.21 -12.54
C SER A 158 -16.91 -13.21 -13.44
N VAL A 159 -16.35 -14.41 -13.63
CA VAL A 159 -16.98 -15.48 -14.44
C VAL A 159 -18.25 -15.99 -13.75
N ILE A 160 -18.17 -16.36 -12.47
CA ILE A 160 -19.32 -16.88 -11.73
C ILE A 160 -20.43 -15.83 -11.63
N SER A 161 -20.07 -14.58 -11.28
CA SER A 161 -21.04 -13.48 -11.22
C SER A 161 -21.64 -13.20 -12.59
N GLY A 162 -20.85 -13.26 -13.66
CA GLY A 162 -21.33 -13.10 -15.03
C GLY A 162 -22.37 -14.15 -15.41
N VAL A 163 -22.16 -15.42 -15.04
CA VAL A 163 -23.14 -16.49 -15.28
C VAL A 163 -24.41 -16.28 -14.46
N VAL A 164 -24.29 -15.91 -13.17
CA VAL A 164 -25.45 -15.61 -12.32
C VAL A 164 -26.24 -14.45 -12.93
N VAL A 165 -25.60 -13.31 -13.18
CA VAL A 165 -26.24 -12.10 -13.69
C VAL A 165 -26.87 -12.32 -15.06
N TYR A 166 -26.26 -13.14 -15.94
CA TYR A 166 -26.84 -13.46 -17.24
C TYR A 166 -28.19 -14.19 -17.12
N ASN A 167 -28.33 -15.10 -16.14
CA ASN A 167 -29.56 -15.86 -15.92
C ASN A 167 -30.68 -15.02 -15.29
N TYR A 168 -30.34 -13.94 -14.59
CA TYR A 168 -31.29 -13.05 -13.89
C TYR A 168 -31.26 -11.62 -14.44
N SER A 169 -30.85 -11.44 -15.70
CA SER A 169 -30.66 -10.11 -16.30
C SER A 169 -31.99 -9.43 -16.65
N LEU A 170 -32.13 -8.16 -16.25
CA LEU A 170 -33.31 -7.33 -16.55
C LEU A 170 -33.17 -6.58 -17.90
N GLY A 171 -32.04 -6.76 -18.63
CA GLY A 171 -31.80 -6.20 -19.96
C GLY A 171 -30.42 -5.54 -20.15
N ASN A 172 -30.30 -4.65 -21.14
CA ASN A 172 -29.02 -4.03 -21.56
C ASN A 172 -28.32 -3.20 -20.45
N GLN A 173 -29.08 -2.68 -19.49
CA GLN A 173 -28.56 -1.90 -18.38
C GLN A 173 -27.65 -2.76 -17.48
N THR A 174 -28.12 -3.96 -17.11
CA THR A 174 -27.40 -4.95 -16.30
C THR A 174 -26.06 -5.33 -16.94
N THR A 175 -26.06 -5.61 -18.24
CA THR A 175 -24.85 -5.97 -19.01
C THR A 175 -23.84 -4.82 -19.05
N THR A 176 -24.31 -3.59 -19.22
CA THR A 176 -23.42 -2.41 -19.24
C THR A 176 -22.77 -2.19 -17.88
N THR A 177 -23.53 -2.34 -16.79
CA THR A 177 -23.02 -2.19 -15.42
C THR A 177 -21.95 -3.22 -15.08
N ILE A 178 -22.19 -4.51 -15.36
CA ILE A 178 -21.20 -5.55 -15.05
C ILE A 178 -19.91 -5.38 -15.86
N ILE A 179 -20.00 -5.05 -17.16
CA ILE A 179 -18.82 -4.78 -18.00
C ILE A 179 -18.02 -3.59 -17.46
N THR A 180 -18.71 -2.51 -17.09
CA THR A 180 -18.07 -1.29 -16.58
C THR A 180 -17.35 -1.55 -15.26
N ASN A 181 -17.98 -2.29 -14.34
CA ASN A 181 -17.37 -2.66 -13.06
C ASN A 181 -16.13 -3.55 -13.26
N ILE A 182 -16.22 -4.55 -14.14
CA ILE A 182 -15.07 -5.41 -14.48
C ILE A 182 -13.93 -4.56 -15.07
N LEU A 183 -14.24 -3.65 -16.01
CA LEU A 183 -13.23 -2.82 -16.66
C LEU A 183 -12.50 -1.90 -15.65
N PHE A 184 -13.23 -1.26 -14.74
CA PHE A 184 -12.60 -0.45 -13.70
C PHE A 184 -11.67 -1.26 -12.80
N MET A 185 -12.05 -2.50 -12.48
CA MET A 185 -11.21 -3.37 -11.66
C MET A 185 -9.99 -3.89 -12.41
N VAL A 186 -10.13 -4.24 -13.68
CA VAL A 186 -9.01 -4.61 -14.54
C VAL A 186 -8.00 -3.48 -14.62
N SER A 187 -8.43 -2.23 -14.77
CA SER A 187 -7.52 -1.07 -14.77
C SER A 187 -6.74 -0.96 -13.46
N LYS A 188 -7.42 -1.07 -12.31
CA LYS A 188 -6.74 -1.01 -11.00
C LYS A 188 -5.77 -2.18 -10.79
N LEU A 189 -6.17 -3.39 -11.19
CA LEU A 189 -5.32 -4.58 -11.13
C LEU A 189 -4.12 -4.47 -12.09
N GLY A 190 -4.26 -3.76 -13.21
CA GLY A 190 -3.16 -3.43 -14.11
C GLY A 190 -2.08 -2.59 -13.42
N ASP A 191 -2.48 -1.56 -12.68
CA ASP A 191 -1.55 -0.76 -11.88
C ASP A 191 -0.85 -1.61 -10.82
N VAL A 192 -1.61 -2.43 -10.08
CA VAL A 192 -1.06 -3.37 -9.09
C VAL A 192 -0.07 -4.33 -9.73
N TYR A 193 -0.40 -4.89 -10.91
CA TYR A 193 0.47 -5.82 -11.64
C TYR A 193 1.81 -5.17 -11.98
N VAL A 194 1.82 -3.93 -12.46
CA VAL A 194 3.06 -3.20 -12.74
C VAL A 194 3.89 -2.97 -11.47
N THR A 195 3.26 -2.79 -10.32
CA THR A 195 3.95 -2.61 -9.03
C THR A 195 4.54 -3.91 -8.48
N VAL A 196 3.87 -5.05 -8.65
CA VAL A 196 4.30 -6.34 -8.08
C VAL A 196 5.13 -7.20 -9.03
N ASN A 197 5.01 -6.98 -10.33
CA ASN A 197 5.76 -7.71 -11.35
C ASN A 197 7.14 -7.06 -11.56
N THR A 198 7.95 -7.06 -10.51
CA THR A 198 9.29 -6.47 -10.47
C THR A 198 10.31 -7.47 -9.93
N GLU A 199 11.59 -7.21 -10.23
CA GLU A 199 12.69 -7.98 -9.66
C GLU A 199 12.85 -7.71 -8.16
N GLN A 200 13.53 -8.60 -7.45
CA GLN A 200 13.55 -8.66 -5.99
C GLN A 200 13.94 -7.34 -5.28
N ASN A 201 14.83 -6.52 -5.87
CA ASN A 201 15.28 -5.26 -5.28
C ASN A 201 14.65 -4.03 -5.98
N ILE A 202 13.67 -4.21 -6.86
CA ILE A 202 12.99 -3.12 -7.55
C ILE A 202 11.65 -2.84 -6.86
N PHE A 203 11.60 -1.75 -6.10
CA PHE A 203 10.40 -1.35 -5.36
C PHE A 203 9.77 -0.10 -5.98
N TYR A 204 8.70 -0.29 -6.76
CA TYR A 204 7.84 0.81 -7.16
C TYR A 204 6.89 1.20 -6.03
N SER A 205 6.65 2.51 -5.88
CA SER A 205 5.60 3.04 -5.01
C SER A 205 4.22 2.67 -5.55
N ALA A 206 3.30 2.33 -4.65
CA ALA A 206 1.89 2.11 -4.99
C ALA A 206 1.07 3.42 -5.05
N TYR A 207 1.60 4.55 -4.54
CA TYR A 207 0.84 5.80 -4.34
C TYR A 207 1.43 7.04 -5.04
N LEU A 208 2.72 7.04 -5.38
CA LEU A 208 3.32 8.13 -6.14
C LEU A 208 2.92 7.99 -7.63
N LYS A 209 2.11 8.92 -8.14
CA LYS A 209 1.72 8.96 -9.56
C LYS A 209 2.93 9.38 -10.41
N GLY A 210 3.66 8.37 -10.88
CA GLY A 210 4.87 8.43 -11.68
C GLY A 210 5.73 7.22 -11.29
N LYS A 211 6.34 6.51 -12.26
CA LYS A 211 7.22 5.37 -11.96
C LYS A 211 8.48 5.87 -11.23
N ILE A 212 8.36 6.09 -9.93
CA ILE A 212 9.43 6.53 -9.06
C ILE A 212 9.79 5.33 -8.19
N GLN A 213 11.02 4.87 -8.33
CA GLN A 213 11.57 3.72 -7.62
C GLN A 213 12.31 4.20 -6.38
N TYR A 214 12.12 3.53 -5.25
CA TYR A 214 12.96 3.73 -4.06
C TYR A 214 14.34 3.11 -4.32
N ASN A 215 15.41 3.90 -4.21
CA ASN A 215 16.76 3.49 -4.61
C ASN A 215 17.89 4.00 -3.71
N GLY A 216 17.61 4.84 -2.72
CA GLY A 216 18.56 5.25 -1.68
C GLY A 216 18.09 4.83 -0.29
N VAL A 217 19.00 4.73 0.67
CA VAL A 217 18.66 4.59 2.10
C VAL A 217 18.43 5.98 2.69
N ASP A 218 17.38 6.15 3.50
CA ASP A 218 17.09 7.43 4.17
C ASP A 218 18.25 7.82 5.13
N PRO A 219 18.97 8.93 4.87
CA PRO A 219 20.13 9.34 5.66
C PRO A 219 19.78 9.74 7.10
N ASP A 220 18.56 10.25 7.36
CA ASP A 220 18.15 10.68 8.70
C ASP A 220 17.94 9.47 9.62
N LYS A 221 17.46 8.36 9.06
CA LYS A 221 17.29 7.12 9.80
C LYS A 221 18.60 6.35 9.94
N PHE A 222 19.45 6.39 8.92
CA PHE A 222 20.80 5.84 8.99
C PHE A 222 21.60 6.41 10.17
N ASN A 223 21.56 7.73 10.37
CA ASN A 223 22.26 8.38 11.48
C ASN A 223 21.69 8.00 12.86
N ASN A 224 20.37 7.87 12.98
CA ASN A 224 19.73 7.43 14.22
C ASN A 224 20.05 5.96 14.56
N LEU A 225 20.14 5.07 13.56
CA LEU A 225 20.56 3.67 13.72
C LEU A 225 22.04 3.58 14.11
N LYS A 226 22.90 4.40 13.52
CA LYS A 226 24.34 4.48 13.87
C LYS A 226 24.54 4.88 15.33
N ASN A 227 23.78 5.86 15.80
CA ASN A 227 23.82 6.31 17.19
C ASN A 227 23.35 5.23 18.18
N GLN A 228 22.40 4.36 17.79
CA GLN A 228 21.97 3.25 18.65
C GLN A 228 23.01 2.12 18.73
N VAL A 229 23.71 1.81 17.64
CA VAL A 229 24.82 0.83 17.64
C VAL A 229 26.01 1.37 18.45
N GLN A 230 26.33 2.65 18.30
CA GLN A 230 27.44 3.28 19.01
C GLN A 230 27.21 3.35 20.54
N MET A 231 25.95 3.41 21.01
CA MET A 231 25.62 3.33 22.43
C MET A 231 25.71 1.91 23.02
N VAL A 232 25.63 0.86 22.18
CA VAL A 232 25.82 -0.53 22.59
C VAL A 232 27.30 -0.86 22.71
N ASP A 233 28.14 -0.32 21.82
CA ASP A 233 29.58 -0.57 21.82
C ASP A 233 30.33 0.13 22.99
N ILE A 234 29.80 1.24 23.52
CA ILE A 234 30.40 1.93 24.69
C ILE A 234 30.25 1.11 25.99
N HIS A 235 29.33 0.13 26.06
CA HIS A 235 29.16 -0.74 27.24
C HIS A 235 30.03 -2.01 27.23
N ILE A 236 30.83 -2.24 26.19
CA ILE A 236 31.72 -3.41 26.09
C ILE A 236 33.16 -2.95 25.84
N GLU A 237 33.73 -2.12 26.72
CA GLU A 237 35.20 -2.04 26.79
C GLU A 237 35.70 -1.63 28.18
N SER A 238 36.13 -2.64 28.95
CA SER A 238 37.23 -2.60 29.92
C SER A 238 37.43 -4.01 30.53
N PRO A 239 38.46 -4.78 30.16
CA PRO A 239 38.88 -5.94 30.93
C PRO A 239 39.75 -5.46 32.10
N THR A 240 39.30 -5.68 33.32
CA THR A 240 40.10 -5.45 34.54
C THR A 240 41.29 -6.42 34.59
N PRO A 241 42.51 -5.98 34.93
CA PRO A 241 43.67 -6.87 35.05
C PRO A 241 43.54 -7.81 36.26
N LEU A 242 43.97 -9.05 36.08
CA LEU A 242 44.10 -10.07 37.13
C LEU A 242 45.16 -9.66 38.16
N ASP A 243 44.77 -9.61 39.44
CA ASP A 243 45.70 -9.50 40.57
C ASP A 243 46.42 -10.86 40.82
N PRO A 244 47.71 -10.84 41.20
CA PRO A 244 48.47 -12.06 41.46
C PRO A 244 48.11 -12.66 42.83
N VAL A 245 47.83 -13.97 42.83
CA VAL A 245 47.55 -14.77 44.04
C VAL A 245 48.82 -14.82 44.91
N THR A 246 48.71 -14.30 46.13
CA THR A 246 49.72 -14.39 47.17
C THR A 246 49.79 -15.79 47.78
N GLU A 247 51.03 -16.18 48.03
CA GLU A 247 51.54 -17.43 48.58
C GLU A 247 50.97 -17.71 49.99
N VAL A 248 50.33 -18.87 50.18
CA VAL A 248 49.91 -19.36 51.50
C VAL A 248 51.08 -20.13 52.10
N THR A 249 51.70 -19.58 53.15
CA THR A 249 52.56 -20.34 54.06
C THR A 249 51.81 -20.59 55.38
N ASN A 250 51.81 -21.87 55.76
CA ASN A 250 51.29 -22.44 57.01
C ASN A 250 51.91 -21.80 58.25
N GLU A 251 51.14 -21.70 59.35
CA GLU A 251 51.48 -22.41 60.61
C GLU A 251 50.43 -22.18 61.74
N ASN A 252 49.98 -23.33 62.30
CA ASN A 252 49.68 -23.60 63.71
C ASN A 252 48.43 -22.97 64.39
N LEU A 253 47.50 -23.83 64.86
CA LEU A 253 47.48 -24.36 66.25
C LEU A 253 46.06 -24.75 66.74
N LYS A 254 45.67 -26.03 66.60
CA LYS A 254 45.08 -26.93 67.63
C LYS A 254 44.39 -28.15 67.02
#